data_AF-A0A239SB12-F1
#
_entry.id   AF-A0A239SB12-F1
#
_cell.length_a   1.000
_cell.length_b   1.000
_cell.length_c   1.000
_cell.angle_alpha   90.00
_cell.angle_beta   90.00
_cell.angle_gamma   90.00
#
_symmetry.space_group_name_H-M   'P 1'
#
loop_
_entity.id
_entity.type
_entity.pdbx_description
1 polymer ?
#
loop_
_entity_poly.entity_id
_entity_poly.type
_entity_poly.pdbx_seq_one_letter_code
_entity_poly.pdbx_strand_id
1 'polypeptide(L)'
;MPTRQLRAIAARTATVGALLAAAAFPALSAHAAPTDPSANGPIKNIVLVHGAFVGGAGWRPVYDLLVKDGYHVTLVQEPLTSFQEDVTATRRVLDGLDGPAVLVGHSYGGAIITEAGNDAHVKALVYIAAHALDVGETEASNGKKFPNLTKAVVKTPDNYLYLNPKDYPADFAADLPRAQAEFEANAQMPTAASVFTALIPDPAWKTKPSWYMVAKADRIINPDLERMYAARAHAHTVEIEGASHSVYESHPQAVARLIEEAATASGK
;
A
#
# COMPACT_ATOMS: atom_id res chain seq x y z
N MET A 1 -3.61 80.45 58.51
CA MET A 1 -3.81 81.89 58.30
C MET A 1 -4.28 82.11 56.87
N PRO A 2 -5.20 83.08 56.64
CA PRO A 2 -6.28 83.02 55.66
C PRO A 2 -5.86 83.65 54.32
N THR A 3 -6.60 83.49 53.22
CA THR A 3 -7.56 84.51 52.72
C THR A 3 -8.23 83.98 51.44
N ARG A 4 -9.58 83.97 51.39
CA ARG A 4 -10.47 84.87 50.61
C ARG A 4 -10.39 84.62 49.09
N GLN A 5 -11.43 84.72 48.25
CA GLN A 5 -12.87 84.98 48.31
C GLN A 5 -13.35 84.66 46.86
N LEU A 6 -14.40 83.87 46.66
CA LEU A 6 -15.77 84.29 46.31
C LEU A 6 -15.98 85.04 44.97
N ARG A 7 -16.90 84.44 44.18
CA ARG A 7 -17.78 85.00 43.12
C ARG A 7 -17.14 85.14 41.72
N ALA A 8 -17.81 84.84 40.61
CA ALA A 8 -19.22 85.09 40.30
C ALA A 8 -19.82 84.12 39.25
N ILE A 9 -21.15 84.20 39.19
CA ILE A 9 -22.14 83.49 38.40
C ILE A 9 -22.32 84.14 37.01
N ALA A 10 -22.54 83.35 35.95
CA ALA A 10 -23.55 83.54 34.88
C ALA A 10 -23.25 82.54 33.74
N ALA A 11 -24.01 81.46 33.53
CA ALA A 11 -25.37 81.36 32.95
C ALA A 11 -25.40 81.27 31.41
N ARG A 12 -25.89 80.09 30.97
CA ARG A 12 -26.62 79.78 29.73
C ARG A 12 -25.83 79.69 28.42
N THR A 13 -25.79 78.50 27.83
CA THR A 13 -26.79 78.09 26.81
C THR A 13 -26.69 76.58 26.55
N ALA A 14 -27.86 75.95 26.41
CA ALA A 14 -28.01 74.53 26.13
C ALA A 14 -27.72 74.22 24.65
N THR A 15 -27.14 73.05 24.39
CA THR A 15 -27.31 72.37 23.11
C THR A 15 -27.35 70.87 23.37
N VAL A 16 -28.46 70.27 22.95
CA VAL A 16 -28.76 68.83 23.00
C VAL A 16 -27.85 68.12 22.01
N GLY A 17 -26.99 67.24 22.50
CA GLY A 17 -26.20 66.31 21.69
C GLY A 17 -26.66 64.88 21.98
N ALA A 18 -27.32 64.25 21.00
CA ALA A 18 -27.73 62.86 21.06
C ALA A 18 -26.51 61.93 21.11
N LEU A 19 -26.42 61.08 22.14
CA LEU A 19 -25.44 59.98 22.18
C LEU A 19 -25.93 58.86 21.25
N LEU A 20 -25.23 58.68 20.12
CA LEU A 20 -25.25 57.44 19.34
C LEU A 20 -24.17 56.52 19.91
N ALA A 21 -24.59 55.49 20.65
CA ALA A 21 -23.72 54.38 21.03
C ALA A 21 -23.50 53.49 19.79
N ALA A 22 -22.32 53.57 19.18
CA ALA A 22 -21.92 52.64 18.13
C ALA A 22 -21.51 51.29 18.77
N ALA A 23 -22.36 50.28 18.61
CA ALA A 23 -22.00 48.90 18.93
C ALA A 23 -20.99 48.39 17.89
N ALA A 24 -19.74 48.23 18.30
CA ALA A 24 -18.73 47.57 17.49
C ALA A 24 -18.98 46.05 17.50
N PHE A 25 -19.47 45.52 16.39
CA PHE A 25 -19.47 44.07 16.15
C PHE A 25 -18.07 43.65 15.68
N PRO A 26 -17.41 42.67 16.32
CA PRO A 26 -16.18 42.11 15.78
C PRO A 26 -16.53 41.37 14.48
N ALA A 27 -15.93 41.78 13.37
CA ALA A 27 -16.00 41.04 12.12
C ALA A 27 -15.28 39.70 12.31
N LEU A 28 -16.05 38.60 12.41
CA LEU A 28 -15.51 37.26 12.26
C LEU A 28 -14.95 37.16 10.83
N SER A 29 -13.64 37.27 10.71
CA SER A 29 -12.94 36.82 9.51
C SER A 29 -13.04 35.30 9.49
N ALA A 30 -13.96 34.78 8.68
CA ALA A 30 -14.02 33.37 8.36
C ALA A 30 -12.69 32.99 7.71
N HIS A 31 -11.79 32.40 8.49
CA HIS A 31 -10.65 31.68 7.94
C HIS A 31 -11.24 30.50 7.19
N ALA A 32 -11.21 30.56 5.86
CA ALA A 32 -11.45 29.39 5.04
C ALA A 32 -10.45 28.32 5.52
N ALA A 33 -10.98 27.18 5.99
CA ALA A 33 -10.16 26.02 6.27
C ALA A 33 -9.33 25.69 5.01
N PRO A 34 -8.07 25.26 5.14
CA PRO A 34 -7.33 24.76 3.99
C PRO A 34 -8.17 23.66 3.36
N THR A 35 -8.52 23.85 2.09
CA THR A 35 -9.14 22.80 1.28
C THR A 35 -8.08 21.72 1.13
N ASP A 36 -8.38 20.54 1.68
CA ASP A 36 -7.58 19.35 1.48
C ASP A 36 -7.50 19.10 -0.04
N PRO A 37 -6.31 19.07 -0.67
CA PRO A 37 -6.18 18.77 -2.09
C PRO A 37 -6.68 17.36 -2.44
N SER A 38 -6.94 16.51 -1.43
CA SER A 38 -7.39 15.14 -1.59
C SER A 38 -8.92 15.00 -1.67
N ALA A 39 -9.56 15.70 -2.62
CA ALA A 39 -10.92 15.33 -3.00
C ALA A 39 -11.21 15.79 -4.43
N ASN A 40 -11.18 14.83 -5.36
CA ASN A 40 -11.86 14.75 -6.67
C ASN A 40 -10.93 14.28 -7.80
N GLY A 41 -10.48 13.03 -7.73
CA GLY A 41 -9.81 12.37 -8.85
C GLY A 41 -9.35 10.94 -8.50
N PRO A 42 -9.32 10.00 -9.47
CA PRO A 42 -8.81 8.65 -9.24
C PRO A 42 -7.35 8.71 -8.75
N ILE A 43 -6.99 7.83 -7.82
CA ILE A 43 -5.62 7.72 -7.31
C ILE A 43 -4.68 7.42 -8.48
N LYS A 44 -3.58 8.18 -8.60
CA LYS A 44 -2.61 8.00 -9.69
C LYS A 44 -1.31 7.33 -9.29
N ASN A 45 -0.93 7.34 -8.01
CA ASN A 45 0.30 6.67 -7.57
C ASN A 45 0.04 5.19 -7.33
N ILE A 46 0.83 4.34 -7.96
CA ILE A 46 0.84 2.89 -7.76
C ILE A 46 2.23 2.49 -7.29
N VAL A 47 2.32 1.81 -6.15
CA VAL A 47 3.57 1.27 -5.62
C VAL A 47 3.53 -0.26 -5.72
N LEU A 48 4.47 -0.84 -6.45
CA LEU A 48 4.56 -2.29 -6.70
C LEU A 48 5.68 -2.89 -5.84
N VAL A 49 5.34 -3.89 -5.02
CA VAL A 49 6.25 -4.61 -4.11
C VAL A 49 6.35 -6.06 -4.55
N HIS A 50 7.57 -6.57 -4.70
CA HIS A 50 7.81 -7.89 -5.27
C HIS A 50 7.78 -9.00 -4.23
N GLY A 51 7.80 -10.25 -4.72
CA GLY A 51 7.83 -11.43 -3.88
C GLY A 51 9.24 -11.83 -3.44
N ALA A 52 9.31 -12.91 -2.67
CA ALA A 52 10.55 -13.62 -2.40
C ALA A 52 11.08 -14.23 -3.70
N PHE A 53 12.40 -14.42 -3.77
CA PHE A 53 13.13 -15.02 -4.91
C PHE A 53 13.16 -14.21 -6.20
N VAL A 54 12.33 -13.18 -6.34
CA VAL A 54 12.25 -12.32 -7.51
C VAL A 54 12.63 -10.89 -7.15
N GLY A 55 12.83 -10.04 -8.16
CA GLY A 55 13.07 -8.61 -7.98
C GLY A 55 12.03 -7.77 -8.70
N GLY A 56 12.03 -6.45 -8.48
CA GLY A 56 10.97 -5.58 -9.01
C GLY A 56 10.85 -5.60 -10.55
N ALA A 57 11.90 -5.96 -11.29
CA ALA A 57 11.87 -5.99 -12.75
C ALA A 57 10.80 -6.92 -13.36
N GLY A 58 10.34 -7.95 -12.62
CA GLY A 58 9.23 -8.81 -13.07
C GLY A 58 7.93 -8.02 -13.25
N TRP A 59 7.74 -6.91 -12.55
CA TRP A 59 6.56 -6.05 -12.72
C TRP A 59 6.49 -5.32 -14.07
N ARG A 60 7.53 -5.40 -14.91
CA ARG A 60 7.60 -4.62 -16.17
C ARG A 60 6.35 -4.74 -17.05
N PRO A 61 5.76 -5.93 -17.31
CA PRO A 61 4.57 -6.03 -18.14
C PRO A 61 3.36 -5.28 -17.56
N VAL A 62 3.21 -5.24 -16.23
CA VAL A 62 2.16 -4.47 -15.54
C VAL A 62 2.48 -2.98 -15.53
N TYR A 63 3.74 -2.61 -15.26
CA TYR A 63 4.23 -1.24 -15.32
C TYR A 63 3.94 -0.60 -16.67
N ASP A 64 4.26 -1.28 -17.77
CA ASP A 64 4.07 -0.75 -19.14
C ASP A 64 2.58 -0.45 -19.42
N LEU A 65 1.67 -1.27 -18.90
CA LEU A 65 0.22 -1.06 -19.02
C LEU A 65 -0.25 0.13 -18.18
N LEU A 66 0.08 0.16 -16.89
CA LEU A 66 -0.35 1.21 -15.98
C LEU A 66 0.18 2.59 -16.37
N VAL A 67 1.44 2.69 -16.82
CA VAL A 67 2.00 3.96 -17.32
C VAL A 67 1.30 4.41 -18.59
N LYS A 68 1.01 3.49 -19.52
CA LYS A 68 0.21 3.79 -20.73
C LYS A 68 -1.16 4.34 -20.36
N ASP A 69 -1.75 3.85 -19.27
CA ASP A 69 -3.08 4.25 -18.80
C ASP A 69 -3.04 5.45 -17.82
N GLY A 70 -1.87 6.09 -17.71
CA GLY A 70 -1.68 7.40 -17.07
C GLY A 70 -1.56 7.33 -15.55
N TYR A 71 -0.98 6.25 -15.01
CA TYR A 71 -0.58 6.13 -13.62
C TYR A 71 0.91 6.46 -13.41
N HIS A 72 1.24 6.94 -12.22
CA HIS A 72 2.61 7.09 -11.74
C HIS A 72 3.01 5.82 -10.99
N VAL A 73 3.84 4.99 -11.60
CA VAL A 73 4.19 3.67 -11.06
C VAL A 73 5.61 3.68 -10.52
N THR A 74 5.77 3.30 -9.25
CA THR A 74 7.08 3.12 -8.61
C THR A 74 7.21 1.68 -8.16
N LEU A 75 8.36 1.06 -8.47
CA LEU A 75 8.66 -0.31 -8.07
C LEU A 75 9.59 -0.25 -6.86
N VAL A 76 9.24 -0.96 -5.80
CA VAL A 76 10.13 -1.17 -4.65
C VAL A 76 11.22 -2.18 -5.04
N GLN A 77 12.41 -1.99 -4.49
CA GLN A 77 13.55 -2.90 -4.60
C GLN A 77 13.97 -3.28 -3.18
N GLU A 78 13.10 -4.01 -2.51
CA GLU A 78 13.35 -4.50 -1.16
C GLU A 78 14.51 -5.52 -1.15
N PRO A 79 15.40 -5.47 -0.15
CA PRO A 79 16.65 -6.25 -0.16
C PRO A 79 16.45 -7.76 0.07
N LEU A 80 15.30 -8.19 0.58
CA LEU A 80 14.98 -9.59 0.96
C LEU A 80 15.90 -10.15 2.06
N THR A 81 16.55 -9.26 2.84
CA THR A 81 17.47 -9.61 3.91
C THR A 81 16.79 -9.67 5.29
N SER A 82 15.69 -8.93 5.47
CA SER A 82 14.83 -9.04 6.65
C SER A 82 13.50 -8.32 6.42
N PHE A 83 12.43 -8.81 7.06
CA PHE A 83 11.10 -8.20 6.95
C PHE A 83 11.08 -6.71 7.31
N GLN A 84 11.82 -6.29 8.34
CA GLN A 84 11.84 -4.89 8.75
C GLN A 84 12.56 -3.99 7.73
N GLU A 85 13.62 -4.48 7.11
CA GLU A 85 14.33 -3.74 6.04
C GLU A 85 13.48 -3.67 4.77
N ASP A 86 12.72 -4.72 4.45
CA ASP A 86 11.84 -4.76 3.29
C ASP A 86 10.65 -3.79 3.44
N VAL A 87 10.06 -3.74 4.65
CA VAL A 87 9.07 -2.71 5.03
C VAL A 87 9.68 -1.31 4.98
N THR A 88 10.91 -1.14 5.45
CA THR A 88 11.60 0.17 5.43
C THR A 88 11.90 0.64 4.01
N ALA A 89 12.28 -0.27 3.11
CA ALA A 89 12.45 0.04 1.69
C ALA A 89 11.14 0.50 1.05
N THR A 90 10.02 -0.16 1.39
CA THR A 90 8.68 0.24 0.93
C THR A 90 8.27 1.61 1.46
N ARG A 91 8.45 1.86 2.76
CA ARG A 91 8.16 3.18 3.37
C ARG A 91 8.98 4.30 2.74
N ARG A 92 10.25 4.06 2.41
CA ARG A 92 11.09 5.04 1.70
C ARG A 92 10.53 5.46 0.35
N VAL A 93 9.85 4.55 -0.36
CA VAL A 93 9.16 4.88 -1.62
C VAL A 93 7.89 5.69 -1.34
N LEU A 94 7.11 5.30 -0.32
CA LEU A 94 5.89 6.00 0.09
C LEU A 94 6.16 7.44 0.58
N ASP A 95 7.24 7.64 1.34
CA ASP A 95 7.68 8.95 1.84
C ASP A 95 8.01 9.95 0.71
N GLY A 96 8.30 9.45 -0.50
CA GLY A 96 8.60 10.25 -1.67
C GLY A 96 7.38 10.61 -2.52
N LEU A 97 6.16 10.20 -2.14
CA LEU A 97 4.96 10.47 -2.92
C LEU A 97 4.33 11.81 -2.59
N ASP A 98 3.88 12.53 -3.61
CA ASP A 98 3.16 13.81 -3.47
C ASP A 98 1.63 13.63 -3.31
N GLY A 99 1.14 12.43 -2.98
CA GLY A 99 -0.30 12.17 -2.91
C GLY A 99 -0.70 10.73 -2.56
N PRO A 100 -2.01 10.41 -2.57
CA PRO A 100 -2.50 9.10 -2.22
C PRO A 100 -1.99 8.01 -3.17
N ALA A 101 -1.93 6.78 -2.69
CA ALA A 101 -1.40 5.64 -3.43
C ALA A 101 -2.23 4.36 -3.24
N VAL A 102 -2.16 3.50 -4.27
CA VAL A 102 -2.48 2.08 -4.16
C VAL A 102 -1.19 1.33 -3.95
N LEU A 103 -1.14 0.49 -2.92
CA LEU A 103 0.01 -0.34 -2.60
C LEU A 103 -0.28 -1.79 -3.00
N VAL A 104 0.57 -2.35 -3.87
CA VAL A 104 0.36 -3.64 -4.53
C VAL A 104 1.49 -4.58 -4.14
N GLY A 105 1.16 -5.78 -3.67
CA GLY A 105 2.13 -6.78 -3.25
C GLY A 105 1.90 -8.12 -3.93
N HIS A 106 2.95 -8.69 -4.52
CA HIS A 106 2.95 -10.08 -5.02
C HIS A 106 3.58 -11.01 -3.97
N SER A 107 3.00 -12.20 -3.77
CA SER A 107 3.62 -13.23 -2.90
C SER A 107 3.96 -12.71 -1.50
N TYR A 108 5.21 -12.87 -1.06
CA TYR A 108 5.80 -12.27 0.14
C TYR A 108 5.60 -10.75 0.24
N GLY A 109 5.61 -10.03 -0.89
CA GLY A 109 5.27 -8.62 -0.96
C GLY A 109 3.91 -8.29 -0.35
N GLY A 110 2.97 -9.25 -0.35
CA GLY A 110 1.73 -9.16 0.41
C GLY A 110 1.93 -8.91 1.91
N ALA A 111 2.85 -9.65 2.55
CA ALA A 111 3.15 -9.46 3.96
C ALA A 111 3.78 -8.08 4.20
N ILE A 112 4.66 -7.62 3.31
CA ILE A 112 5.24 -6.27 3.37
C ILE A 112 4.13 -5.21 3.31
N ILE A 113 3.24 -5.27 2.33
CA ILE A 113 2.17 -4.26 2.16
C ILE A 113 1.13 -4.33 3.28
N THR A 114 0.99 -5.47 3.94
CA THR A 114 0.12 -5.63 5.11
C THR A 114 0.61 -4.79 6.30
N GLU A 115 1.92 -4.56 6.43
CA GLU A 115 2.51 -3.70 7.47
C GLU A 115 2.74 -2.26 6.96
N ALA A 116 3.32 -2.10 5.77
CA ALA A 116 3.59 -0.80 5.18
C ALA A 116 2.31 -0.04 4.79
N GLY A 117 1.22 -0.76 4.54
CA GLY A 117 -0.08 -0.20 4.16
C GLY A 117 -0.75 0.70 5.22
N ASN A 118 -0.24 0.71 6.46
CA ASN A 118 -0.68 1.65 7.49
C ASN A 118 -0.25 3.10 7.24
N ASP A 119 0.66 3.31 6.28
CA ASP A 119 1.05 4.65 5.84
C ASP A 119 -0.16 5.50 5.41
N ALA A 120 -0.08 6.80 5.68
CA ALA A 120 -1.17 7.74 5.43
C ALA A 120 -1.44 7.96 3.93
N HIS A 121 -0.43 7.80 3.07
CA HIS A 121 -0.58 7.88 1.61
C HIS A 121 -1.37 6.70 1.07
N VAL A 122 -1.27 5.52 1.69
CA VAL A 122 -1.91 4.30 1.19
C VAL A 122 -3.42 4.33 1.45
N LYS A 123 -4.21 4.26 0.37
CA LYS A 123 -5.69 4.26 0.43
C LYS A 123 -6.32 2.94 0.00
N ALA A 124 -5.55 2.04 -0.59
CA ALA A 124 -5.99 0.72 -1.04
C ALA A 124 -4.82 -0.26 -1.06
N LEU A 125 -5.15 -1.54 -0.82
CA LEU A 125 -4.21 -2.65 -0.91
C LEU A 125 -4.63 -3.60 -2.03
N VAL A 126 -3.67 -4.05 -2.84
CA VAL A 126 -3.91 -5.07 -3.87
C VAL A 126 -2.94 -6.22 -3.67
N TYR A 127 -3.48 -7.40 -3.41
CA TYR A 127 -2.73 -8.63 -3.18
C TYR A 127 -2.77 -9.50 -4.44
N ILE A 128 -1.61 -9.83 -5.00
CA ILE A 128 -1.50 -10.66 -6.21
C ILE A 128 -0.85 -11.99 -5.86
N ALA A 129 -1.63 -13.07 -5.74
CA ALA A 129 -1.16 -14.38 -5.26
C ALA A 129 -0.26 -14.23 -4.03
N ALA A 130 -0.76 -13.61 -2.96
CA ALA A 130 0.07 -12.96 -1.93
C ALA A 130 -0.33 -13.28 -0.48
N HIS A 131 0.62 -13.18 0.44
CA HIS A 131 0.33 -13.34 1.87
C HIS A 131 -0.38 -12.09 2.43
N ALA A 132 -1.49 -12.24 3.15
CA ALA A 132 -2.19 -11.10 3.79
C ALA A 132 -2.35 -11.32 5.30
N LEU A 133 -1.24 -11.52 6.02
CA LEU A 133 -1.16 -12.05 7.41
C LEU A 133 -2.06 -11.32 8.43
N ASP A 134 -2.56 -12.04 9.44
CA ASP A 134 -3.23 -11.46 10.62
C ASP A 134 -2.26 -11.43 11.82
N VAL A 135 -2.64 -10.72 12.88
CA VAL A 135 -1.90 -10.61 14.14
C VAL A 135 -1.60 -12.01 14.69
N GLY A 136 -0.32 -12.26 14.97
CA GLY A 136 0.14 -13.54 15.51
C GLY A 136 0.32 -14.65 14.46
N GLU A 137 0.02 -14.41 13.19
CA GLU A 137 0.28 -15.35 12.11
C GLU A 137 1.65 -15.12 11.46
N THR A 138 2.20 -16.21 10.90
CA THR A 138 3.38 -16.19 10.03
C THR A 138 3.08 -16.95 8.75
N GLU A 139 3.79 -16.64 7.66
CA GLU A 139 3.68 -17.39 6.39
C GLU A 139 3.96 -18.87 6.62
N ALA A 140 5.01 -19.19 7.39
CA ALA A 140 5.36 -20.57 7.73
C ALA A 140 4.24 -21.29 8.49
N SER A 141 3.57 -20.64 9.45
CA SER A 141 2.48 -21.26 10.21
C SER A 141 1.23 -21.50 9.35
N ASN A 142 0.94 -20.60 8.42
CA ASN A 142 -0.20 -20.70 7.53
C ASN A 142 0.06 -21.72 6.41
N GLY A 143 1.27 -21.77 5.85
CA GLY A 143 1.67 -22.79 4.89
C GLY A 143 1.64 -24.22 5.46
N LYS A 144 1.80 -24.40 6.79
CA LYS A 144 1.57 -25.71 7.44
C LYS A 144 0.09 -26.11 7.45
N LYS A 145 -0.83 -25.14 7.58
CA LYS A 145 -2.28 -25.37 7.55
C LYS A 145 -2.76 -25.62 6.11
N PHE A 146 -2.12 -24.98 5.14
CA PHE A 146 -2.40 -25.09 3.71
C PHE A 146 -1.13 -25.44 2.93
N PRO A 147 -0.74 -26.73 2.90
CA PRO A 147 0.50 -27.15 2.27
C PRO A 147 0.55 -26.78 0.79
N ASN A 148 1.70 -26.27 0.34
CA ASN A 148 1.96 -26.02 -1.08
C ASN A 148 2.41 -27.31 -1.81
N LEU A 149 2.54 -27.22 -3.14
CA LEU A 149 2.91 -28.37 -3.97
C LEU A 149 4.39 -28.38 -4.37
N THR A 150 5.12 -27.30 -4.08
CA THR A 150 6.53 -27.17 -4.46
C THR A 150 7.44 -28.00 -3.55
N LYS A 151 8.48 -28.55 -4.17
CA LYS A 151 9.63 -29.17 -3.46
C LYS A 151 10.94 -28.49 -3.83
N ALA A 152 10.85 -27.34 -4.50
CA ALA A 152 11.98 -26.66 -5.11
C ALA A 152 12.83 -25.87 -4.11
N VAL A 153 12.34 -25.61 -2.89
CA VAL A 153 13.04 -24.73 -1.95
C VAL A 153 14.38 -25.34 -1.51
N VAL A 154 15.47 -24.62 -1.76
CA VAL A 154 16.82 -24.93 -1.33
C VAL A 154 17.27 -23.89 -0.31
N LYS A 155 17.97 -24.36 0.73
CA LYS A 155 18.53 -23.53 1.80
C LYS A 155 20.05 -23.44 1.68
N THR A 156 20.57 -22.23 1.72
CA THR A 156 22.02 -21.95 1.74
C THR A 156 22.59 -22.06 3.17
N PRO A 157 23.92 -22.23 3.32
CA PRO A 157 24.55 -22.32 4.65
C PRO A 157 24.34 -21.08 5.54
N ASP A 158 24.20 -19.90 4.94
CA ASP A 158 23.96 -18.62 5.62
C ASP A 158 22.46 -18.31 5.84
N ASN A 159 21.58 -19.31 5.69
CA ASN A 159 20.14 -19.24 5.94
C ASN A 159 19.33 -18.36 4.98
N TYR A 160 19.77 -18.24 3.74
CA TYR A 160 18.94 -17.76 2.64
C TYR A 160 18.27 -18.93 1.92
N LEU A 161 17.16 -18.64 1.25
CA LEU A 161 16.37 -19.56 0.46
C LEU A 161 16.36 -19.11 -1.00
N TYR A 162 16.28 -20.08 -1.89
CA TYR A 162 15.98 -19.90 -3.31
C TYR A 162 15.28 -21.16 -3.83
N LEU A 163 14.69 -21.11 -5.02
CA LEU A 163 14.10 -22.29 -5.65
C LEU A 163 15.14 -22.97 -6.55
N ASN A 164 15.20 -24.29 -6.53
CA ASN A 164 16.03 -25.08 -7.42
C ASN A 164 15.75 -24.67 -8.88
N PRO A 165 16.74 -24.16 -9.62
CA PRO A 165 16.51 -23.63 -10.96
C PRO A 165 15.89 -24.64 -11.95
N LYS A 166 16.08 -25.94 -11.71
CA LYS A 166 15.46 -27.00 -12.53
C LYS A 166 13.96 -27.10 -12.36
N ASP A 167 13.48 -26.83 -11.14
CA ASP A 167 12.08 -26.98 -10.75
C ASP A 167 11.31 -25.65 -10.88
N TYR A 168 12.01 -24.50 -10.82
CA TYR A 168 11.45 -23.15 -10.90
C TYR A 168 10.45 -22.96 -12.06
N PRO A 169 10.75 -23.33 -13.32
CA PRO A 169 9.80 -23.11 -14.39
C PRO A 169 8.49 -23.90 -14.26
N ALA A 170 8.48 -25.03 -13.55
CA ALA A 170 7.28 -25.84 -13.37
C ALA A 170 6.50 -25.45 -12.10
N ASP A 171 7.20 -24.98 -11.05
CA ASP A 171 6.59 -24.66 -9.76
C ASP A 171 6.23 -23.19 -9.62
N PHE A 172 7.05 -22.26 -10.10
CA PHE A 172 6.86 -20.82 -9.93
C PHE A 172 6.27 -20.15 -11.18
N ALA A 173 6.70 -20.58 -12.37
CA ALA A 173 6.51 -19.86 -13.63
C ALA A 173 5.92 -20.73 -14.75
N ALA A 174 5.00 -21.64 -14.41
CA ALA A 174 4.50 -22.68 -15.31
C ALA A 174 3.78 -22.16 -16.57
N ASP A 175 3.30 -20.92 -16.51
CA ASP A 175 2.55 -20.22 -17.55
C ASP A 175 3.34 -19.10 -18.23
N LEU A 176 4.64 -18.96 -17.93
CA LEU A 176 5.55 -18.08 -18.66
C LEU A 176 6.20 -18.79 -19.86
N PRO A 177 6.67 -18.04 -20.88
CA PRO A 177 7.53 -18.61 -21.91
C PRO A 177 8.73 -19.32 -21.28
N ARG A 178 8.98 -20.57 -21.68
CA ARG A 178 9.98 -21.43 -21.05
C ARG A 178 11.36 -20.76 -20.93
N ALA A 179 11.82 -20.09 -21.97
CA ALA A 179 13.13 -19.41 -21.98
C ALA A 179 13.20 -18.26 -20.97
N GLN A 180 12.09 -17.56 -20.74
CA GLN A 180 12.00 -16.52 -19.71
C GLN A 180 12.05 -17.16 -18.31
N ALA A 181 11.22 -18.18 -18.07
CA ALA A 181 11.21 -18.89 -16.79
C ALA A 181 12.58 -19.51 -16.45
N GLU A 182 13.32 -20.01 -17.44
CA GLU A 182 14.69 -20.52 -17.26
C GLU A 182 15.70 -19.41 -16.95
N PHE A 183 15.53 -18.22 -17.53
CA PHE A 183 16.35 -17.06 -17.18
C PHE A 183 16.07 -16.62 -15.74
N GLU A 184 14.81 -16.45 -15.37
CA GLU A 184 14.38 -16.03 -14.03
C GLU A 184 14.82 -17.03 -12.96
N ALA A 185 14.76 -18.33 -13.26
CA ALA A 185 15.29 -19.39 -12.40
C ALA A 185 16.77 -19.17 -12.02
N ASN A 186 17.56 -18.48 -12.84
CA ASN A 186 18.97 -18.16 -12.59
C ASN A 186 19.20 -16.70 -12.14
N ALA A 187 18.20 -15.83 -12.26
CA ALA A 187 18.24 -14.44 -11.85
C ALA A 187 17.63 -14.20 -10.45
N GLN A 188 17.30 -15.28 -9.72
CA GLN A 188 16.65 -15.20 -8.42
C GLN A 188 17.45 -14.35 -7.41
N MET A 189 16.73 -13.60 -6.58
CA MET A 189 17.28 -12.94 -5.40
C MET A 189 17.15 -13.86 -4.18
N PRO A 190 18.26 -14.34 -3.58
CA PRO A 190 18.18 -15.15 -2.37
C PRO A 190 17.43 -14.41 -1.26
N THR A 191 16.49 -15.08 -0.59
CA THR A 191 15.63 -14.48 0.44
C THR A 191 15.95 -15.03 1.82
N ALA A 192 16.15 -14.17 2.82
CA ALA A 192 16.47 -14.60 4.17
C ALA A 192 15.32 -15.46 4.75
N ALA A 193 15.63 -16.66 5.27
CA ALA A 193 14.61 -17.58 5.78
C ALA A 193 13.76 -17.00 6.93
N SER A 194 14.28 -15.98 7.64
CA SER A 194 13.61 -15.31 8.74
C SER A 194 12.35 -14.55 8.30
N VAL A 195 12.25 -14.09 7.05
CA VAL A 195 11.10 -13.30 6.58
C VAL A 195 9.79 -14.09 6.65
N PHE A 196 9.83 -15.40 6.38
CA PHE A 196 8.67 -16.30 6.41
C PHE A 196 8.12 -16.55 7.83
N THR A 197 8.84 -16.09 8.86
CA THR A 197 8.45 -16.18 10.27
C THR A 197 8.16 -14.82 10.90
N ALA A 198 8.17 -13.75 10.11
CA ALA A 198 7.85 -12.42 10.58
C ALA A 198 6.40 -12.33 11.07
N LEU A 199 6.20 -11.53 12.10
CA LEU A 199 4.89 -11.22 12.68
C LEU A 199 4.48 -9.81 12.28
N ILE A 200 3.19 -9.62 11.99
CA ILE A 200 2.63 -8.31 11.69
C ILE A 200 1.76 -7.84 12.87
N PRO A 201 2.12 -6.73 13.54
CA PRO A 201 1.38 -6.24 14.70
C PRO A 201 0.05 -5.56 14.32
N ASP A 202 -0.01 -4.87 13.17
CA ASP A 202 -1.19 -4.12 12.75
C ASP A 202 -1.49 -4.35 11.25
N PRO A 203 -2.31 -5.36 10.89
CA PRO A 203 -2.59 -5.68 9.50
C PRO A 203 -3.45 -4.61 8.83
N ALA A 204 -2.87 -3.88 7.87
CA ALA A 204 -3.50 -2.75 7.20
C ALA A 204 -4.81 -3.12 6.48
N TRP A 205 -4.98 -4.36 6.02
CA TRP A 205 -6.24 -4.82 5.39
C TRP A 205 -7.45 -4.74 6.32
N LYS A 206 -7.27 -4.63 7.65
CA LYS A 206 -8.37 -4.43 8.59
C LYS A 206 -9.03 -3.06 8.47
N THR A 207 -8.31 -2.07 7.96
CA THR A 207 -8.78 -0.68 7.87
C THR A 207 -8.77 -0.13 6.44
N LYS A 208 -8.02 -0.73 5.52
CA LYS A 208 -7.93 -0.33 4.12
C LYS A 208 -8.78 -1.24 3.24
N PRO A 209 -9.52 -0.69 2.25
CA PRO A 209 -10.16 -1.52 1.25
C PRO A 209 -9.10 -2.34 0.50
N SER A 210 -9.45 -3.59 0.20
CA SER A 210 -8.51 -4.56 -0.34
C SER A 210 -9.05 -5.24 -1.60
N TRP A 211 -8.15 -5.53 -2.52
CA TRP A 211 -8.38 -6.34 -3.71
C TRP A 211 -7.45 -7.53 -3.70
N TYR A 212 -7.87 -8.64 -4.28
CA TYR A 212 -7.13 -9.88 -4.25
C TYR A 212 -7.23 -10.62 -5.58
N MET A 213 -6.10 -11.08 -6.10
CA MET A 213 -6.03 -12.01 -7.22
C MET A 213 -5.56 -13.38 -6.75
N VAL A 214 -6.39 -14.41 -6.96
CA VAL A 214 -6.04 -15.81 -6.69
C VAL A 214 -5.48 -16.45 -7.97
N ALA A 215 -4.28 -17.03 -7.89
CA ALA A 215 -3.69 -17.82 -8.96
C ALA A 215 -4.09 -19.29 -8.80
N LYS A 216 -4.95 -19.81 -9.67
CA LYS A 216 -5.59 -21.11 -9.41
C LYS A 216 -4.69 -22.33 -9.63
N ALA A 217 -3.58 -22.17 -10.35
CA ALA A 217 -2.58 -23.21 -10.55
C ALA A 217 -1.27 -22.90 -9.78
N ASP A 218 -1.33 -22.04 -8.76
CA ASP A 218 -0.21 -21.74 -7.91
C ASP A 218 0.27 -22.99 -7.15
N ARG A 219 1.59 -23.22 -7.20
CA ARG A 219 2.27 -24.34 -6.53
C ARG A 219 3.19 -23.86 -5.40
N ILE A 220 3.45 -22.56 -5.31
CA ILE A 220 4.27 -21.90 -4.29
C ILE A 220 3.42 -21.51 -3.10
N ILE A 221 2.32 -20.82 -3.33
CA ILE A 221 1.27 -20.57 -2.34
C ILE A 221 0.08 -21.45 -2.70
N ASN A 222 -0.53 -22.10 -1.71
CA ASN A 222 -1.71 -22.90 -1.96
C ASN A 222 -2.89 -21.97 -2.33
N PRO A 223 -3.62 -22.20 -3.45
CA PRO A 223 -4.74 -21.33 -3.83
C PRO A 223 -5.85 -21.23 -2.78
N ASP A 224 -6.04 -22.25 -1.93
CA ASP A 224 -6.99 -22.18 -0.82
C ASP A 224 -6.49 -21.29 0.33
N LEU A 225 -5.17 -21.17 0.50
CA LEU A 225 -4.57 -20.19 1.41
C LEU A 225 -4.81 -18.76 0.89
N GLU A 226 -4.63 -18.54 -0.41
CA GLU A 226 -4.94 -17.27 -1.06
C GLU A 226 -6.42 -16.89 -0.90
N ARG A 227 -7.33 -17.84 -1.13
CA ARG A 227 -8.78 -17.63 -0.88
C ARG A 227 -9.08 -17.31 0.57
N MET A 228 -8.43 -17.98 1.52
CA MET A 228 -8.59 -17.69 2.94
C MET A 228 -8.17 -16.25 3.26
N TYR A 229 -7.03 -15.81 2.72
CA TYR A 229 -6.54 -14.43 2.85
C TYR A 229 -7.52 -13.41 2.24
N ALA A 230 -7.99 -13.66 1.03
CA ALA A 230 -8.93 -12.79 0.34
C ALA A 230 -10.25 -12.64 1.12
N ALA A 231 -10.79 -13.76 1.61
CA ALA A 231 -12.04 -13.79 2.36
C ALA A 231 -11.96 -13.01 3.67
N ARG A 232 -10.87 -13.17 4.44
CA ARG A 232 -10.72 -12.45 5.73
C ARG A 232 -10.50 -10.95 5.55
N ALA A 233 -9.85 -10.55 4.46
CA ALA A 233 -9.62 -9.15 4.14
C ALA A 233 -10.88 -8.49 3.57
N HIS A 234 -11.98 -9.23 3.43
CA HIS A 234 -13.19 -8.81 2.73
C HIS A 234 -12.87 -8.23 1.34
N ALA A 235 -11.86 -8.80 0.68
CA ALA A 235 -11.31 -8.22 -0.53
C ALA A 235 -12.23 -8.43 -1.73
N HIS A 236 -12.25 -7.47 -2.64
CA HIS A 236 -12.76 -7.73 -3.98
C HIS A 236 -11.84 -8.74 -4.66
N THR A 237 -12.36 -9.94 -4.95
CA THR A 237 -11.54 -11.09 -5.33
C THR A 237 -11.79 -11.51 -6.78
N VAL A 238 -10.71 -11.68 -7.53
CA VAL A 238 -10.70 -12.26 -8.89
C VAL A 238 -9.83 -13.52 -8.87
N GLU A 239 -10.29 -14.61 -9.48
CA GLU A 239 -9.47 -15.81 -9.65
C GLU A 239 -9.08 -15.99 -11.12
N ILE A 240 -7.82 -16.35 -11.39
CA ILE A 240 -7.31 -16.58 -12.75
C ILE A 240 -7.07 -18.08 -12.95
N GLU A 241 -7.84 -18.68 -13.86
CA GLU A 241 -7.69 -20.09 -14.23
C GLU A 241 -6.36 -20.35 -14.91
N GLY A 242 -5.69 -21.43 -14.49
CA GLY A 242 -4.41 -21.87 -15.06
C GLY A 242 -3.21 -20.99 -14.71
N ALA A 243 -3.40 -19.87 -14.00
CA ALA A 243 -2.32 -18.98 -13.61
C ALA A 243 -1.39 -19.65 -12.58
N SER A 244 -0.09 -19.58 -12.84
CA SER A 244 0.95 -20.00 -11.90
C SER A 244 1.24 -18.89 -10.87
N HIS A 245 2.21 -19.10 -9.99
CA HIS A 245 2.63 -18.08 -9.04
C HIS A 245 3.15 -16.80 -9.72
N SER A 246 3.60 -16.90 -10.98
CA SER A 246 4.04 -15.76 -11.81
C SER A 246 2.88 -14.99 -12.46
N VAL A 247 1.65 -15.10 -11.93
CA VAL A 247 0.44 -14.43 -12.47
C VAL A 247 0.64 -12.92 -12.71
N TYR A 248 1.48 -12.28 -11.90
CA TYR A 248 1.83 -10.86 -12.04
C TYR A 248 2.56 -10.54 -13.36
N GLU A 249 3.23 -11.51 -13.96
CA GLU A 249 3.94 -11.41 -15.24
C GLU A 249 3.18 -12.06 -16.39
N SER A 250 2.58 -13.24 -16.17
CA SER A 250 1.91 -14.04 -17.20
C SER A 250 0.50 -13.54 -17.55
N HIS A 251 -0.17 -12.86 -16.62
CA HIS A 251 -1.51 -12.29 -16.80
C HIS A 251 -1.56 -10.77 -16.53
N PRO A 252 -0.66 -9.96 -17.12
CA PRO A 252 -0.45 -8.59 -16.71
C PRO A 252 -1.66 -7.68 -16.99
N GLN A 253 -2.48 -8.00 -18.00
CA GLN A 253 -3.69 -7.23 -18.28
C GLN A 253 -4.77 -7.44 -17.20
N ALA A 254 -4.88 -8.64 -16.63
CA ALA A 254 -5.83 -8.89 -15.54
C ALA A 254 -5.36 -8.18 -14.27
N VAL A 255 -4.05 -8.20 -14.01
CA VAL A 255 -3.43 -7.56 -12.85
C VAL A 255 -3.56 -6.05 -12.92
N ALA A 256 -3.22 -5.44 -14.07
CA ALA A 256 -3.37 -4.00 -14.29
C ALA A 256 -4.82 -3.55 -14.08
N ARG A 257 -5.80 -4.26 -14.65
CA ARG A 257 -7.23 -3.93 -14.44
C ARG A 257 -7.64 -3.95 -12.97
N LEU A 258 -7.22 -4.96 -12.21
CA LEU A 258 -7.53 -5.05 -10.79
C LEU A 258 -6.94 -3.86 -10.00
N ILE A 259 -5.72 -3.44 -10.36
CA ILE A 259 -5.05 -2.27 -9.77
C ILE A 259 -5.79 -0.97 -10.13
N GLU A 260 -6.22 -0.82 -11.38
CA GLU A 260 -6.97 0.34 -11.87
C GLU A 260 -8.35 0.46 -11.20
N GLU A 261 -9.03 -0.67 -10.99
CA GLU A 261 -10.27 -0.74 -10.23
C GLU A 261 -10.07 -0.28 -8.80
N ALA A 262 -9.02 -0.75 -8.12
CA ALA A 262 -8.66 -0.29 -6.78
C ALA A 262 -8.41 1.22 -6.72
N ALA A 263 -7.62 1.73 -7.67
CA ALA A 263 -7.28 3.14 -7.74
C ALA A 263 -8.50 4.05 -8.01
N THR A 264 -9.46 3.55 -8.81
CA THR A 264 -10.69 4.27 -9.15
C THR A 264 -11.70 4.24 -8.00
N ALA A 265 -11.83 3.11 -7.31
CA ALA A 265 -12.77 2.94 -6.21
C ALA A 265 -12.36 3.74 -4.97
N SER A 266 -11.06 3.82 -4.69
CA SER A 266 -10.51 4.49 -3.49
C SER A 266 -10.16 5.97 -3.68
N GLY A 267 -10.33 6.53 -4.89
CA GLY A 267 -10.15 7.96 -5.18
C GLY A 267 -11.45 8.79 -5.13
N LYS A 268 -12.57 8.18 -4.72
CA LYS A 268 -13.87 8.84 -4.54
C LYS A 268 -14.03 9.31 -3.10
#